data_AF-A0A7Y3IZ44-F1
#
_entry.id   AF-A0A7Y3IZ44-F1
#
_cell.length_a   1.000
_cell.length_b   1.000
_cell.length_c   1.000
_cell.angle_alpha   90.00
_cell.angle_beta   90.00
_cell.angle_gamma   90.00
#
_symmetry.space_group_name_H-M   'P 1'
#
loop_
_entity.id
_entity.type
_entity.pdbx_description
1 polymer ?
#
loop_
_entity_poly.entity_id
_entity_poly.type
_entity_poly.pdbx_seq_one_letter_code
_entity_poly.pdbx_strand_id
1 'polypeptide(L)'
;EEFRRIIQSATNRCESFNKFAQWVYFATDLIQENVREEQLKVIKYNHLIANLLIFHNCKSMTQALKELQDEGMVLTPEILRALSPYRQHLSRFGTYELRDRESGPIDYDTKLDLADYEEMSI
;
A
#
# COMPACT_ATOMS: atom_id res chain seq x y z
N GLU A 1 -25.90 11.34 -10.46
CA GLU A 1 -24.66 10.57 -10.70
C GLU A 1 -23.51 10.84 -9.74
N GLU A 2 -22.99 12.06 -9.68
CA GLU A 2 -21.67 12.36 -9.12
C GLU A 2 -21.50 11.94 -7.66
N PHE A 3 -22.46 12.28 -6.81
CA PHE A 3 -22.45 11.90 -5.39
C PHE A 3 -22.39 10.38 -5.17
N ARG A 4 -23.06 9.58 -6.02
CA ARG A 4 -23.02 8.11 -5.94
C ARG A 4 -21.63 7.58 -6.30
N ARG A 5 -20.98 8.17 -7.31
CA ARG A 5 -19.60 7.79 -7.70
C ARG A 5 -18.60 8.11 -6.59
N ILE A 6 -18.74 9.26 -5.94
CA ILE A 6 -17.88 9.66 -4.81
C ILE A 6 -18.06 8.68 -3.65
N ILE A 7 -19.31 8.39 -3.25
CA ILE A 7 -19.59 7.42 -2.18
C ILE A 7 -18.99 6.07 -2.52
N GLN A 8 -19.25 5.56 -3.73
CA GLN A 8 -18.75 4.25 -4.14
C GLN A 8 -17.22 4.20 -4.17
N SER A 9 -16.56 5.25 -4.64
CA SER A 9 -15.09 5.34 -4.64
C SER A 9 -14.52 5.36 -3.22
N ALA A 10 -15.16 6.09 -2.30
CA ALA A 10 -14.73 6.13 -0.90
C ALA A 10 -14.92 4.76 -0.23
N THR A 11 -16.08 4.13 -0.44
CA THR A 11 -16.37 2.79 0.08
C THR A 11 -15.38 1.76 -0.44
N ASN A 12 -15.12 1.72 -1.75
CA ASN A 12 -14.15 0.79 -2.35
C ASN A 12 -12.75 0.94 -1.75
N ARG A 13 -12.33 2.17 -1.44
CA ARG A 13 -11.04 2.44 -0.81
C ARG A 13 -10.99 1.90 0.62
N CYS A 14 -12.03 2.18 1.41
CA CYS A 14 -12.16 1.66 2.77
C CYS A 14 -12.21 0.13 2.81
N GLU A 15 -12.96 -0.50 1.90
CA GLU A 15 -13.03 -1.96 1.80
C GLU A 15 -11.68 -2.58 1.45
N SER A 16 -10.95 -1.96 0.51
CA SER A 16 -9.61 -2.44 0.12
C SER A 16 -8.64 -2.36 1.30
N PHE A 17 -8.66 -1.26 2.06
CA PHE A 17 -7.87 -1.14 3.29
C PHE A 17 -8.28 -2.16 4.33
N ASN A 18 -9.59 -2.35 4.57
CA ASN A 18 -10.08 -3.31 5.56
C ASN A 18 -9.66 -4.75 5.21
N LYS A 19 -9.77 -5.15 3.93
CA LYS A 19 -9.28 -6.45 3.44
C LYS A 19 -7.77 -6.59 3.66
N PHE A 20 -7.00 -5.53 3.41
CA PHE A 20 -5.56 -5.53 3.64
C PHE A 20 -5.22 -5.63 5.13
N ALA A 21 -5.85 -4.83 5.99
CA ALA A 21 -5.64 -4.86 7.43
C ALA A 21 -6.03 -6.22 8.04
N GLN A 22 -7.09 -6.86 7.56
CA GLN A 22 -7.45 -8.24 7.94
C GLN A 22 -6.40 -9.26 7.49
N TRP A 23 -5.81 -9.08 6.31
CA TRP A 23 -4.75 -9.97 5.82
C TRP A 23 -3.44 -9.81 6.61
N VAL A 24 -3.09 -8.57 6.98
CA VAL A 24 -1.92 -8.25 7.82
C VAL A 24 -2.08 -8.82 9.24
N TYR A 25 -3.33 -8.89 9.71
CA TYR A 25 -3.63 -9.35 11.05
C TYR A 25 -3.27 -10.82 11.25
N PHE A 26 -2.22 -11.07 12.03
CA PHE A 26 -1.66 -12.39 12.25
C PHE A 26 -2.44 -13.25 13.27
N ALA A 27 -3.23 -12.62 14.14
CA ALA A 27 -3.89 -13.25 15.28
C ALA A 27 -5.41 -13.35 15.11
N THR A 28 -5.87 -13.98 14.02
CA THR A 28 -7.31 -14.07 13.69
C THR A 28 -8.15 -14.74 14.80
N ASP A 29 -7.54 -15.58 15.64
CA ASP A 29 -8.24 -16.42 16.61
C ASP A 29 -8.09 -16.00 18.09
N LEU A 30 -7.53 -14.82 18.40
CA LEU A 30 -7.04 -14.50 19.76
C LEU A 30 -7.43 -13.14 20.36
N ILE A 31 -8.64 -12.65 20.11
CA ILE A 31 -9.28 -11.74 21.08
C ILE A 31 -9.95 -12.59 22.16
N GLN A 32 -9.15 -13.28 22.97
CA GLN A 32 -9.67 -14.18 24.01
C GLN A 32 -10.17 -13.41 25.24
N GLU A 33 -9.71 -12.17 25.43
CA GLU A 33 -10.09 -11.36 26.59
C GLU A 33 -11.08 -10.25 26.21
N ASN A 34 -12.19 -10.17 26.96
CA ASN A 34 -13.21 -9.12 26.82
C ASN A 34 -12.78 -7.82 27.54
N VAL A 35 -11.52 -7.43 27.37
CA VAL A 35 -10.96 -6.20 27.94
C VAL A 35 -10.86 -5.17 26.83
N ARG A 36 -11.67 -4.12 26.92
CA ARG A 36 -11.76 -3.07 25.89
C ARG A 36 -10.40 -2.44 25.55
N GLU A 37 -9.57 -2.23 26.55
CA GLU A 37 -8.25 -1.60 26.36
C GLU A 37 -7.32 -2.47 25.53
N GLU A 38 -7.28 -3.78 25.79
CA GLU A 38 -6.46 -4.74 25.03
C GLU A 38 -6.96 -4.87 23.59
N GLN A 39 -8.27 -4.93 23.38
CA GLN A 39 -8.87 -4.92 22.04
C GLN A 39 -8.48 -3.67 21.24
N LEU A 40 -8.50 -2.50 21.88
CA LEU A 40 -8.10 -1.24 21.24
C LEU A 40 -6.61 -1.23 20.89
N LYS A 41 -5.74 -1.77 21.75
CA LYS A 41 -4.30 -1.91 21.44
C LYS A 41 -4.11 -2.77 20.20
N VAL A 42 -4.73 -3.94 20.15
CA VAL A 42 -4.65 -4.87 19.01
C VAL A 42 -5.06 -4.20 17.71
N ILE A 43 -6.20 -3.49 17.70
CA ILE A 43 -6.69 -2.77 16.51
C ILE A 43 -5.68 -1.69 16.08
N LYS A 44 -5.19 -0.87 17.02
CA LYS A 44 -4.26 0.22 16.73
C LYS A 44 -2.93 -0.31 16.19
N TYR A 45 -2.37 -1.36 16.79
CA TYR A 45 -1.15 -1.97 16.31
C TYR A 45 -1.33 -2.61 14.94
N ASN A 46 -2.46 -3.28 14.68
CA ASN A 46 -2.74 -3.83 13.36
C ASN A 46 -2.79 -2.74 12.28
N HIS A 47 -3.48 -1.63 12.55
CA HIS A 47 -3.52 -0.49 11.64
C HIS A 47 -2.14 0.15 11.44
N LEU A 48 -1.33 0.25 12.49
CA LEU A 48 0.04 0.76 12.39
C LEU A 48 0.87 -0.11 11.44
N ILE A 49 0.86 -1.43 11.64
CA ILE A 49 1.60 -2.37 10.79
C ILE A 49 1.10 -2.29 9.34
N ALA A 50 -0.22 -2.27 9.14
CA ALA A 50 -0.80 -2.12 7.80
C ALA A 50 -0.32 -0.84 7.11
N ASN A 51 -0.32 0.31 7.80
CA ASN A 51 0.15 1.57 7.24
C ASN A 51 1.65 1.55 6.92
N LEU A 52 2.48 0.94 7.77
CA LEU A 52 3.91 0.78 7.51
C LEU A 52 4.18 -0.08 6.27
N LEU A 53 3.42 -1.17 6.08
CA LEU A 53 3.54 -2.01 4.89
C LEU A 53 3.06 -1.30 3.62
N ILE A 54 1.96 -0.54 3.69
CA ILE A 54 1.48 0.30 2.59
C ILE A 54 2.58 1.30 2.18
N PHE A 55 3.19 1.96 3.17
CA PHE A 55 4.27 2.90 2.92
C PHE A 55 5.48 2.24 2.26
N HIS A 56 5.91 1.09 2.77
CA HIS A 56 7.01 0.32 2.17
C HIS A 56 6.71 -0.10 0.73
N ASN A 57 5.49 -0.57 0.46
CA ASN A 57 5.04 -0.94 -0.88
C ASN A 57 5.04 0.26 -1.82
N CYS A 58 4.47 1.39 -1.39
CA CYS A 58 4.50 2.64 -2.17
C CYS A 58 5.93 3.05 -2.52
N LYS A 59 6.83 3.09 -1.52
CA LYS A 59 8.24 3.43 -1.75
C LYS A 59 8.88 2.50 -2.80
N SER A 60 8.73 1.20 -2.60
CA SER A 60 9.34 0.19 -3.49
C SER A 60 8.77 0.29 -4.92
N MET A 61 7.47 0.54 -5.04
CA MET A 61 6.80 0.71 -6.33
C MET A 61 7.24 1.99 -7.03
N THR A 62 7.29 3.12 -6.32
CA THR A 62 7.76 4.40 -6.88
C THR A 62 9.20 4.30 -7.35
N GLN A 63 10.07 3.66 -6.58
CA GLN A 63 11.46 3.45 -6.97
C GLN A 63 11.57 2.56 -8.22
N ALA A 64 10.88 1.42 -8.26
CA ALA A 64 10.89 0.54 -9.43
C ALA A 64 10.30 1.22 -10.68
N LEU A 65 9.27 2.05 -10.53
CA LEU A 65 8.71 2.82 -11.65
C LEU A 65 9.68 3.88 -12.15
N LYS A 66 10.45 4.51 -11.25
CA LYS A 66 11.47 5.48 -11.64
C LYS A 66 12.62 4.83 -12.40
N GLU A 67 13.09 3.68 -11.93
CA GLU A 67 14.10 2.86 -12.63
C GLU A 67 13.63 2.47 -14.03
N LEU A 68 12.37 2.03 -14.19
CA LEU A 68 11.80 1.72 -15.50
C LEU A 68 11.69 2.95 -16.42
N GLN A 69 11.37 4.11 -15.86
CA GLN A 69 11.33 5.36 -16.62
C GLN A 69 12.74 5.77 -17.09
N ASP A 70 13.76 5.60 -16.25
CA ASP A 70 15.15 5.88 -16.60
C ASP A 70 15.67 4.91 -17.69
N GLU A 71 15.11 3.70 -17.76
CA GLU A 71 15.32 2.74 -18.86
C GLU A 71 14.55 3.09 -20.15
N GLY A 72 13.74 4.15 -20.15
CA GLY A 72 13.00 4.65 -21.31
C GLY A 72 11.55 4.16 -21.41
N MET A 73 11.00 3.54 -20.35
CA MET A 73 9.58 3.17 -20.31
C MET A 73 8.71 4.43 -20.16
N VAL A 74 7.71 4.56 -21.03
CA VAL A 74 6.68 5.60 -20.89
C VAL A 74 5.65 5.18 -19.86
N LEU A 75 5.54 5.93 -18.77
CA LEU A 75 4.56 5.69 -17.72
C LEU A 75 3.22 6.37 -18.08
N THR A 76 2.17 5.56 -18.27
CA THR A 76 0.81 6.09 -18.48
C THR A 76 0.02 6.09 -17.17
N PRO A 77 -0.97 6.99 -17.01
CA PRO A 77 -1.83 7.01 -15.83
C PRO A 77 -2.62 5.71 -15.59
N GLU A 78 -2.90 4.92 -16.63
CA GLU A 78 -3.55 3.59 -16.53
C GLU A 78 -2.70 2.61 -15.72
N ILE A 79 -1.38 2.63 -15.95
CA ILE A 79 -0.44 1.75 -15.24
C ILE A 79 -0.49 2.06 -13.75
N LEU A 80 -0.46 3.34 -13.38
CA LEU A 80 -0.58 3.75 -11.99
C LEU A 80 -1.92 3.36 -11.37
N ARG A 81 -3.03 3.42 -12.13
CA ARG A 81 -4.35 3.00 -11.64
C ARG A 81 -4.45 1.49 -11.42
N ALA A 82 -3.77 0.69 -12.22
CA ALA A 82 -3.73 -0.77 -12.06
C ALA A 82 -2.86 -1.19 -10.86
N LEU A 83 -1.91 -0.34 -10.46
CA LEU A 83 -1.03 -0.56 -9.35
C LEU A 83 -1.69 -0.13 -8.03
N SER A 84 -1.97 -1.10 -7.15
CA SER A 84 -2.44 -0.82 -5.79
C SER A 84 -1.33 -1.08 -4.77
N PRO A 85 -1.20 -0.25 -3.71
CA PRO A 85 -0.21 -0.45 -2.66
C PRO A 85 -0.60 -1.55 -1.67
N TYR A 86 -1.83 -2.07 -1.75
CA TYR A 86 -2.36 -3.15 -0.90
C TYR A 86 -1.86 -4.56 -1.32
N ARG A 87 -0.69 -4.64 -1.94
CA ARG A 87 -0.09 -5.90 -2.43
C ARG A 87 0.21 -6.87 -1.30
N GLN A 88 -0.15 -8.14 -1.50
CA GLN A 88 -0.04 -9.24 -0.55
C GLN A 88 1.13 -10.20 -0.88
N HIS A 89 2.33 -9.67 -1.18
CA HIS A 89 3.48 -10.48 -1.62
C HIS A 89 4.54 -10.73 -0.52
N LEU A 90 4.35 -10.15 0.66
CA LEU A 90 5.23 -10.42 1.79
C LEU A 90 4.90 -11.80 2.34
N SER A 91 5.94 -12.61 2.60
CA SER A 91 5.75 -13.74 3.49
C SER A 91 5.24 -13.18 4.82
N ARG A 92 4.13 -13.72 5.33
CA ARG A 92 3.59 -13.36 6.66
C ARG A 92 4.16 -14.24 7.76
N PHE A 93 4.68 -15.40 7.38
CA PHE A 93 5.18 -16.44 8.27
C PHE A 93 6.61 -16.78 7.90
N GLY A 94 7.41 -17.14 8.90
CA GLY A 94 8.80 -17.53 8.73
C GLY A 94 9.72 -16.88 9.75
N THR A 95 10.97 -17.33 9.75
CA THR A 95 12.02 -16.77 10.59
C THR A 95 12.64 -15.59 9.86
N TYR A 96 12.43 -14.38 10.37
CA TYR A 96 13.11 -13.18 9.88
C TYR A 96 14.35 -12.95 10.72
N GLU A 97 15.52 -13.08 10.09
CA GLU A 97 16.75 -12.58 10.68
C GLU A 97 16.73 -11.05 10.60
N LEU A 98 16.74 -10.40 11.76
CA LEU A 98 16.99 -8.96 11.85
C LEU A 98 18.44 -8.72 11.45
N ARG A 99 18.65 -8.41 10.17
CA ARG A 99 19.92 -7.91 9.67
C ARG A 99 19.90 -6.40 9.77
N ASP A 100 20.98 -5.80 10.26
CA ASP A 100 21.19 -4.35 10.13
C ASP A 100 21.28 -4.04 8.63
N ARG A 101 20.16 -3.61 8.07
CA ARG A 101 20.09 -3.02 6.75
C ARG A 101 19.99 -1.53 6.97
N GLU A 102 21.00 -0.79 6.54
CA GLU A 102 20.87 0.65 6.41
C GLU A 102 19.76 0.94 5.40
N SER A 103 18.63 1.46 5.88
CA SER A 103 17.65 2.03 4.97
C SER A 103 18.24 3.33 4.45
N GLY A 104 18.58 3.37 3.16
CA GLY A 104 18.95 4.61 2.50
C GLY A 104 17.88 5.70 2.70
N PRO A 105 18.28 6.99 2.65
CA PRO A 105 17.36 8.10 2.87
C PRO A 105 16.14 7.97 1.96
N ILE A 106 14.97 8.28 2.51
CA ILE A 106 13.73 8.30 1.74
C ILE A 106 13.68 9.65 1.03
N ASP A 107 13.73 9.61 -0.29
CA ASP A 107 13.42 10.77 -1.11
C ASP A 107 11.89 10.91 -1.20
N TYR A 108 11.36 11.97 -0.59
CA TYR A 108 9.94 12.29 -0.65
C TYR A 108 9.59 13.15 -1.87
N ASP A 109 10.58 13.68 -2.57
CA ASP A 109 10.44 14.59 -3.70
C ASP A 109 10.57 13.87 -5.05
N THR A 110 10.67 12.53 -5.06
CA THR A 110 10.72 11.74 -6.29
C THR A 110 9.48 11.98 -7.15
N LYS A 111 9.69 12.54 -8.36
CA LYS A 111 8.65 12.78 -9.35
C LYS A 111 8.67 11.71 -10.44
N LEU A 112 7.48 11.27 -10.82
CA LEU A 112 7.25 10.40 -11.97
C LEU A 112 6.72 11.27 -13.11
N ASP A 113 7.43 11.27 -14.23
CA ASP A 113 6.98 12.00 -15.42
C ASP A 113 5.93 11.13 -16.14
N LEU A 114 4.68 11.56 -16.16
CA LEU A 114 3.59 10.80 -16.78
C LEU A 114 3.32 11.31 -18.18
N ALA A 115 3.08 10.41 -19.12
CA ALA A 115 2.60 10.80 -20.44
C ALA A 115 1.20 11.40 -20.32
N ASP A 116 0.98 12.52 -21.01
CA ASP A 116 -0.31 13.17 -21.06
C ASP A 116 -1.32 12.30 -21.83
N TYR A 117 -2.56 12.30 -21.36
CA TYR A 117 -3.68 11.60 -22.02
C TYR A 117 -3.90 12.05 -23.48
N GLU A 118 -3.37 13.21 -23.87
CA GLU A 118 -3.55 13.79 -25.20
C GLU A 118 -2.60 13.22 -26.28
N GLU A 119 -1.46 12.63 -25.91
CA GLU A 119 -0.51 12.07 -26.90
C GLU A 119 -0.90 10.67 -27.42
N MET A 120 -1.87 10.00 -26.78
CA MET A 120 -2.29 8.63 -27.11
C MET A 120 -3.56 8.56 -27.98
N SER A 121 -4.06 9.69 -28.52
CA SER A 121 -5.27 9.73 -29.36
C SER A 121 -5.01 10.05 -30.84
N ILE A 122 -3.86 9.69 -31.39
CA ILE A 122 -3.62 9.70 -32.85
C ILE A 122 -3.91 8.33 -33.44
#